data_AF-A0A0Q7IN22-F1
#
_entry.id   AF-A0A0Q7IN22-F1
#
_cell.length_a   1.000
_cell.length_b   1.000
_cell.length_c   1.000
_cell.angle_alpha   90.00
_cell.angle_beta   90.00
_cell.angle_gamma   90.00
#
_symmetry.space_group_name_H-M   'P 1'
#
loop_
_entity.id
_entity.type
_entity.pdbx_description
1 polymer ?
#
loop_
_entity_poly.entity_id
_entity_poly.type
_entity_poly.pdbx_seq_one_letter_code
_entity_poly.pdbx_strand_id
1 'polypeptide(L)' 'MRKNSDVAEQIRQTAYFLWEQDGRPAGRPFDYWLRAKDMLVRQLAYDKWLAEGAPVDRAEDHWRDAAGEIEGK' A
#
# COMPACT_ATOMS: atom_id res chain seq x y z
N MET A 1 9.11 -6.70 -11.74
CA MET A 1 8.81 -7.01 -10.33
C MET A 1 9.45 -5.94 -9.46
N ARG A 2 8.66 -5.23 -8.63
CA ARG A 2 9.24 -4.48 -7.50
C ARG A 2 9.94 -5.49 -6.59
N LYS A 3 11.10 -5.14 -6.04
CA LYS A 3 11.76 -6.02 -5.07
C LYS A 3 11.01 -5.91 -3.75
N ASN A 4 10.93 -7.01 -3.00
CA ASN A 4 10.34 -7.00 -1.66
C ASN A 4 11.01 -5.96 -0.73
N SER A 5 12.29 -5.68 -0.94
CA SER A 5 13.03 -4.62 -0.24
C SER A 5 12.47 -3.22 -0.50
N ASP A 6 12.05 -2.95 -1.73
CA ASP A 6 11.60 -1.62 -2.17
C ASP A 6 10.18 -1.36 -1.66
N VAL A 7 9.32 -2.39 -1.69
CA VAL A 7 7.98 -2.37 -1.09
C VAL A 7 8.08 -2.14 0.42
N ALA A 8 8.95 -2.86 1.11
CA ALA A 8 9.14 -2.71 2.55
C ALA A 8 9.65 -1.31 2.91
N GLU A 9 10.56 -0.73 2.12
CA GLU A 9 11.05 0.63 2.33
C GLU A 9 9.95 1.68 2.11
N GLN A 10 9.15 1.54 1.07
CA GLN A 10 8.04 2.44 0.80
C GLN A 10 7.01 2.43 1.94
N ILE A 11 6.64 1.24 2.45
CA ILE A 11 5.73 1.12 3.61
C ILE A 11 6.34 1.79 4.84
N ARG A 12 7.64 1.60 5.12
CA ARG A 12 8.31 2.25 6.25
C ARG A 12 8.27 3.77 6.15
N GLN A 13 8.58 4.33 4.99
CA GLN A 13 8.59 5.78 4.78
C GLN A 13 7.19 6.38 4.93
N THR A 14 6.17 5.75 4.35
CA THR A 14 4.78 6.18 4.51
C THR A 14 4.31 6.06 5.96
N ALA A 15 4.65 4.98 6.66
CA ALA A 15 4.31 4.80 8.06
C ALA A 15 4.95 5.87 8.95
N TYR A 16 6.23 6.19 8.71
CA TYR A 16 6.93 7.25 9.41
C TYR A 16 6.28 8.62 9.17
N PHE A 17 5.92 8.93 7.93
CA PHE A 17 5.23 10.16 7.58
C PHE A 17 3.88 10.29 8.30
N LEU A 18 3.07 9.22 8.32
CA LEU A 18 1.78 9.21 9.04
C LEU A 18 1.96 9.40 10.54
N TRP A 19 2.98 8.77 11.14
CA TRP A 19 3.30 8.92 12.55
C TRP A 19 3.75 10.35 12.89
N GLU A 20 4.56 10.96 12.02
CA GLU A 20 5.01 12.33 12.20
C GLU A 20 3.85 13.33 12.09
N GLN A 21 2.96 13.14 11.12
CA GLN A 21 1.75 13.97 10.96
C GLN A 21 0.81 13.90 12.17
N ASP A 22 0.74 12.75 12.84
CA ASP A 22 -0.09 12.56 14.04
C ASP A 22 0.57 13.08 15.33
N GLY A 23 1.70 13.78 15.22
CA GLY A 23 2.37 14.42 16.36
C GLY A 23 3.33 13.50 17.11
N ARG A 24 3.83 12.44 16.46
CA ARG A 24 4.79 11.48 17.03
C ARG A 24 4.30 10.76 18.29
N PRO A 25 3.08 10.21 18.31
CA PRO A 25 2.55 9.53 19.49
C PRO A 25 3.35 8.27 19.81
N ALA A 26 3.52 7.99 21.10
CA ALA A 26 4.18 6.76 21.55
C ALA A 26 3.24 5.55 21.43
N GLY A 27 3.82 4.37 21.17
CA GLY A 27 3.15 3.09 21.42
C GLY A 27 2.24 2.52 20.32
N ARG A 28 2.30 3.00 19.07
CA ARG A 28 1.50 2.44 17.96
C ARG A 28 2.22 2.31 16.60
N PRO A 29 3.52 1.99 16.54
CA PRO A 29 4.24 1.96 15.26
C PRO A 29 3.64 0.95 14.26
N PHE A 30 3.07 -0.15 14.76
CA PHE A 30 2.44 -1.18 13.93
C PHE A 30 1.16 -0.70 13.25
N ASP A 31 0.36 0.16 13.88
CA ASP A 31 -0.87 0.70 13.30
C ASP A 31 -0.56 1.57 12.08
N TYR A 32 0.49 2.41 12.17
CA TYR A 32 0.93 3.23 11.03
C TYR A 32 1.53 2.38 9.91
N TRP A 33 2.24 1.30 10.26
CA TRP A 33 2.72 0.34 9.28
C TRP A 33 1.58 -0.35 8.53
N LEU A 34 0.54 -0.80 9.22
CA LEU A 34 -0.65 -1.40 8.60
C LEU A 34 -1.39 -0.41 7.69
N ARG A 35 -1.57 0.84 8.15
CA ARG A 35 -2.18 1.90 7.33
C ARG A 35 -1.37 2.19 6.07
N ALA A 36 -0.05 2.29 6.20
CA ALA A 36 0.85 2.48 5.07
C ALA A 36 0.79 1.31 4.08
N LYS A 37 0.72 0.07 4.58
CA LYS A 37 0.53 -1.13 3.73
C LYS A 37 -0.76 -1.05 2.94
N ASP A 38 -1.89 -0.75 3.59
CA ASP A 38 -3.21 -0.63 2.95
C ASP A 38 -3.24 0.52 1.91
N MET A 39 -2.64 1.67 2.22
CA MET A 39 -2.49 2.76 1.25
C MET A 39 -1.71 2.34 -0.01
N LEU A 40 -0.64 1.55 0.16
CA LEU A 40 0.16 1.08 -0.96
C LEU A 40 -0.61 0.06 -1.82
N VAL A 41 -1.38 -0.86 -1.20
CA VAL A 41 -2.29 -1.78 -1.92
C VAL A 41 -3.26 -0.97 -2.77
N ARG A 42 -3.90 0.05 -2.18
CA ARG A 42 -4.86 0.94 -2.86
C ARG A 42 -4.26 1.64 -4.06
N GLN A 43 -3.07 2.21 -3.87
CA GLN A 43 -2.38 2.90 -4.96
C GLN A 43 -2.07 1.95 -6.12
N LEU A 44 -1.53 0.76 -5.82
CA LEU A 44 -1.20 -0.23 -6.84
C LEU A 44 -2.44 -0.75 -7.59
N ALA A 45 -3.52 -1.05 -6.87
CA ALA A 45 -4.78 -1.47 -7.48
C ALA A 45 -5.33 -0.39 -8.41
N TYR A 46 -5.30 0.86 -7.98
CA TYR A 46 -5.77 2.00 -8.75
C TYR A 46 -4.90 2.28 -9.98
N ASP A 47 -3.57 2.24 -9.84
CA ASP A 47 -2.63 2.43 -10.94
C ASP A 47 -2.82 1.34 -12.02
N LYS A 48 -3.04 0.10 -11.61
CA LYS A 48 -3.33 -1.03 -12.51
C LYS A 48 -4.68 -0.86 -13.22
N TRP A 49 -5.72 -0.50 -12.47
CA TRP A 49 -7.04 -0.21 -13.03
C TRP A 49 -7.01 0.93 -14.06
N LEU A 50 -6.28 2.01 -13.76
CA LEU A 50 -6.09 3.12 -14.70
C LEU A 50 -5.32 2.70 -15.95
N ALA A 51 -4.25 1.90 -15.79
CA ALA A 51 -3.46 1.40 -16.92
C ALA A 51 -4.28 0.51 -17.86
N GLU A 52 -5.30 -0.17 -17.35
CA GLU A 52 -6.25 -0.99 -18.13
C GLU A 52 -7.41 -0.17 -18.75
N GLY A 53 -7.41 1.16 -18.58
CA GLY A 53 -8.42 2.05 -19.17
C GLY A 53 -9.68 2.22 -18.31
N ALA A 54 -9.56 2.07 -16.99
CA ALA A 54 -10.64 2.26 -16.02
C ALA A 54 -11.90 1.39 -16.28
N PRO A 55 -11.77 0.05 -16.47
CA PRO A 55 -12.90 -0.84 -16.67
C PRO A 55 -13.86 -0.83 -15.47
N VAL A 56 -15.15 -0.58 -15.72
CA VAL A 56 -16.17 -0.40 -14.67
C VAL A 56 -16.37 -1.65 -13.80
N ASP A 57 -16.13 -2.86 -14.33
CA ASP A 57 -16.46 -4.13 -13.67
C ASP A 57 -15.25 -4.93 -13.16
N ARG A 58 -14.03 -4.36 -13.16
CA ARG A 58 -12.81 -5.09 -12.75
C ARG A 58 -12.10 -4.57 -11.52
N ALA A 59 -12.70 -3.60 -10.82
CA ALA A 59 -12.10 -3.02 -9.64
C ALA A 59 -11.69 -4.08 -8.60
N GLU A 60 -12.55 -5.06 -8.29
CA GLU A 60 -12.26 -6.15 -7.32
C GLU A 60 -11.05 -7.03 -7.69
N ASP A 61 -10.82 -7.29 -8.98
CA ASP A 61 -9.69 -8.10 -9.42
C ASP A 61 -8.36 -7.36 -9.21
N HIS A 62 -8.33 -6.05 -9.47
CA HIS A 62 -7.15 -5.22 -9.23
C HIS A 62 -6.82 -5.07 -7.73
N TRP A 63 -7.83 -5.02 -6.87
CA TRP A 63 -7.67 -5.03 -5.42
C TRP A 63 -6.96 -6.30 -4.92
N ARG A 64 -7.38 -7.47 -5.42
CA ARG A 64 -6.81 -8.77 -5.03
C ARG A 64 -5.38 -8.94 -5.55
N ASP A 65 -5.12 -8.54 -6.79
CA ASP A 65 -3.79 -8.62 -7.38
C ASP A 65 -2.78 -7.75 -6.63
N ALA A 66 -3.14 -6.49 -6.36
CA ALA A 66 -2.27 -5.55 -5.64
C ALA A 66 -1.96 -6.03 -4.21
N ALA A 67 -2.92 -6.64 -3.51
CA ALA A 67 -2.69 -7.23 -2.20
C ALA A 67 -1.69 -8.39 -2.27
N GLY A 68 -1.82 -9.27 -3.27
CA GLY A 68 -0.92 -10.40 -3.47
C GLY A 68 0.52 -9.99 -3.80
N GLU A 69 0.72 -8.88 -4.52
CA GLU A 69 2.05 -8.36 -4.83
C GLU A 69 2.81 -7.82 -3.61
N ILE A 70 2.08 -7.34 -2.60
CA ILE A 70 2.66 -6.77 -1.37
C ILE A 70 2.88 -7.83 -0.30
N GLU A 71 1.99 -8.83 -0.19
CA GLU A 71 2.11 -9.85 0.86
C GLU A 71 3.20 -10.89 0.59
N GLY A 72 3.67 -11.01 -0.64
CA GLY A 72 4.70 -11.99 -1.02
C GLY A 72 4.17 -13.41 -0.89
N LYS A 73 3.81 -14.03 -2.02
CA LYS A 73 3.64 -15.49 -2.07
C LYS A 73 4.98 -16.20 -1.90
#